data_AF-K5VBY4-F1
#
_entry.id   AF-K5VBY4-F1
#
_cell.length_a   1.000
_cell.length_b   1.000
_cell.length_c   1.000
_cell.angle_alpha   90.00
_cell.angle_beta   90.00
_cell.angle_gamma   90.00
#
_symmetry.space_group_name_H-M   'P 1'
#
loop_
_entity.id
_entity.type
_entity.pdbx_description
1 polymer ?
#
loop_
_entity_poly.entity_id
_entity_poly.type
_entity_poly.pdbx_seq_one_letter_code
_entity_poly.pdbx_strand_id
1 'polypeptide(L)'
;MSSLSSPTLVDFLCCGAVLPWTVRPVYKTFPLHFLDQPPESSGFHLASVVEDPITFEAVIRVRSKRCCLRLYTEAGTGACAKCLTVLTSSGLRRFMQRASTSWKPYMRYEDMTRTQFIEAIHYKNSTLTTTRVQRYRAEKRAETAEEKSRLHERLVAALAMCNVPRLQRLLQVALDQGRSIEEILNRIEDAVANIYRVKSFSTTEIDLARIMWHLAGDKGAYILHKALGFPSVSAIRMRSRSTHPVIHPSPAKPTFDHIVRNLLSVFPPSPARHPCRCGQAIMFDGIAIRKCIREDDDYMVGGCRECTTNMDLSMSCLKNILALAKAVRRGDNGEDPLAHFGVEATVGAMGALRDVDFHGYSFS
;
A
#
# COMPACT_ATOMS: atom_id res chain seq x y z
N MET A 1 21.01 78.14 -86.03
CA MET A 1 22.08 77.35 -85.39
C MET A 1 21.83 77.42 -83.90
N SER A 2 21.15 76.40 -83.35
CA SER A 2 20.79 76.32 -81.93
C SER A 2 21.52 75.11 -81.36
N SER A 3 22.59 75.38 -80.61
CA SER A 3 23.43 74.38 -79.97
C SER A 3 22.68 73.71 -78.81
N LEU A 4 22.27 72.46 -79.00
CA LEU A 4 21.85 71.57 -77.93
C LEU A 4 23.07 71.28 -77.04
N SER A 5 23.07 71.82 -75.83
CA SER A 5 24.06 71.51 -74.79
C SER A 5 23.96 70.04 -74.41
N SER A 6 25.04 69.30 -74.62
CA SER A 6 25.20 67.91 -74.19
C SER A 6 25.02 67.84 -72.66
N PRO A 7 24.17 66.95 -72.14
CA PRO A 7 23.99 66.81 -70.70
C PRO A 7 25.31 66.31 -70.08
N THR A 8 25.78 67.03 -69.07
CA THR A 8 26.93 66.64 -68.26
C THR A 8 26.57 65.37 -67.50
N LEU A 9 27.07 64.22 -67.98
CA LEU A 9 26.95 62.94 -67.30
C LEU A 9 27.69 63.01 -65.96
N VAL A 10 26.95 63.23 -64.87
CA VAL A 10 27.49 63.15 -63.51
C VAL A 10 27.60 61.66 -63.14
N ASP A 11 28.81 61.23 -62.77
CA ASP A 11 29.12 59.83 -62.45
C ASP A 11 28.58 59.49 -61.06
N PHE A 12 27.42 58.84 -60.99
CA PHE A 12 26.80 58.43 -59.72
C PHE A 12 27.13 56.97 -59.38
N LEU A 13 27.51 56.71 -58.12
CA LEU A 13 27.62 55.36 -57.59
C LEU A 13 26.24 54.73 -57.40
N CYS A 14 26.06 53.49 -57.84
CA CYS A 14 24.81 52.75 -57.65
C CYS A 14 24.60 52.43 -56.16
N CYS A 15 23.64 53.12 -55.53
CA CYS A 15 23.27 52.93 -54.13
C CYS A 15 22.51 51.62 -53.86
N GLY A 16 22.06 50.92 -54.92
CA GLY A 16 21.30 49.68 -54.81
C GLY A 16 19.79 49.90 -54.79
N ALA A 17 19.04 48.81 -55.00
CA ALA A 17 17.59 48.86 -55.02
C ALA A 17 17.05 48.99 -53.59
N VAL A 18 16.06 49.86 -53.44
CA VAL A 18 15.40 50.17 -52.17
C VAL A 18 14.32 49.13 -51.93
N LEU A 19 14.38 48.43 -50.79
CA LEU A 19 13.39 47.43 -50.39
C LEU A 19 12.83 47.80 -49.00
N PRO A 20 11.52 48.09 -48.89
CA PRO A 20 10.89 48.31 -47.58
C PRO A 20 10.93 47.02 -46.76
N TRP A 21 11.44 47.09 -45.53
CA TRP A 21 11.51 45.92 -44.66
C TRP A 21 10.30 45.87 -43.74
N THR A 22 9.33 45.06 -44.14
CA THR A 22 8.03 44.96 -43.47
C THR A 22 8.10 44.22 -42.12
N VAL A 23 9.15 43.43 -41.86
CA VAL A 23 9.27 42.61 -40.66
C VAL A 23 10.05 43.36 -39.57
N ARG A 24 9.38 44.21 -38.80
CA ARG A 24 10.06 45.04 -37.79
C ARG A 24 10.39 44.26 -36.50
N PRO A 25 11.50 44.60 -35.81
CA PRO A 25 12.55 45.55 -36.20
C PRO A 25 13.70 44.88 -36.99
N VAL A 26 14.28 45.58 -37.97
CA VAL A 26 15.30 45.05 -38.90
C VAL A 26 16.48 44.41 -38.17
N TYR A 27 17.02 45.04 -37.13
CA TYR A 27 18.18 44.51 -36.40
C TYR A 27 17.91 43.18 -35.65
N LYS A 28 16.64 42.77 -35.52
CA LYS A 28 16.21 41.50 -34.92
C LYS A 28 15.86 40.45 -35.97
N THR A 29 15.28 40.88 -37.08
CA THR A 29 14.69 40.00 -38.11
C THR A 29 15.60 39.86 -39.34
N PHE A 30 16.62 40.70 -39.47
CA PHE A 30 17.65 40.56 -40.48
C PHE A 30 18.76 39.62 -39.96
N PRO A 31 19.17 38.60 -40.74
CA PRO A 31 20.28 37.73 -40.39
C PRO A 31 21.61 38.48 -40.55
N LEU A 32 22.13 39.02 -39.45
CA LEU A 32 23.32 39.88 -39.44
C LEU A 32 24.57 39.21 -40.02
N HIS A 33 24.69 37.88 -39.97
CA HIS A 33 25.80 37.16 -40.58
C HIS A 33 25.81 37.21 -42.12
N PHE A 34 24.70 37.61 -42.75
CA PHE A 34 24.67 37.90 -44.20
C PHE A 34 25.42 39.18 -44.58
N LEU A 35 25.76 40.02 -43.60
CA LEU A 35 26.60 41.20 -43.82
C LEU A 35 28.02 40.80 -44.20
N ASP A 36 28.57 39.80 -43.50
CA ASP A 36 29.95 39.37 -43.66
C ASP A 36 30.09 38.36 -44.80
N GLN A 37 29.17 37.41 -44.92
CA GLN A 37 29.20 36.36 -45.93
C GLN A 37 27.79 36.02 -46.42
N PRO A 38 27.24 36.74 -47.41
CA PRO A 38 25.94 36.39 -47.95
C PRO A 38 26.06 35.08 -48.73
N PRO A 39 25.13 34.14 -48.52
CA PRO A 39 25.19 32.85 -49.16
C PRO A 39 25.27 33.01 -50.67
N GLU A 40 26.04 32.15 -51.34
CA GLU A 40 26.24 32.23 -52.79
C GLU A 40 24.90 32.27 -53.53
N SER A 41 23.92 31.53 -53.00
CA SER A 41 22.55 31.37 -53.48
C SER A 41 21.64 32.61 -53.36
N SER A 42 22.01 33.65 -52.60
CA SER A 42 21.15 34.84 -52.44
C SER A 42 21.07 35.68 -53.72
N GLY A 43 22.15 35.73 -54.51
CA GLY A 43 22.25 36.60 -55.70
C GLY A 43 22.34 38.10 -55.39
N PHE A 44 22.41 38.51 -54.11
CA PHE A 44 22.54 39.91 -53.69
C PHE A 44 23.38 40.06 -52.41
N HIS A 45 23.84 41.29 -52.17
CA HIS A 45 24.49 41.75 -50.93
C HIS A 45 23.68 42.91 -50.35
N LEU A 46 23.70 43.06 -49.03
CA LEU A 46 23.15 44.24 -48.37
C LEU A 46 24.14 45.41 -48.54
N ALA A 47 23.66 46.58 -48.95
CA ALA A 47 24.47 47.78 -49.09
C ALA A 47 24.36 48.69 -47.87
N SER A 48 23.14 48.96 -47.42
CA SER A 48 22.89 49.73 -46.21
C SER A 48 21.50 49.46 -45.65
N VAL A 49 21.33 49.73 -44.36
CA VAL A 49 20.03 49.83 -43.70
C VAL A 49 19.83 51.31 -43.38
N VAL A 50 18.75 51.90 -43.89
CA VAL A 50 18.43 53.32 -43.70
C VAL A 50 17.03 53.38 -43.12
N GLU A 51 16.85 54.13 -42.04
CA GLU A 51 15.51 54.48 -41.58
C GLU A 51 15.00 55.63 -42.44
N ASP A 52 13.83 55.45 -43.04
CA ASP A 52 13.18 56.52 -43.78
C ASP A 52 12.78 57.62 -42.77
N PRO A 53 13.31 58.84 -42.91
CA PRO A 53 13.07 59.92 -41.93
C PRO A 53 11.62 60.38 -41.88
N ILE A 54 10.80 60.06 -42.89
CA ILE A 54 9.39 60.46 -42.97
C ILE A 54 8.49 59.40 -42.35
N THR A 55 8.70 58.14 -42.73
CA THR A 55 7.82 57.03 -42.35
C THR A 55 8.31 56.29 -41.12
N PHE A 56 9.55 56.52 -40.69
CA PHE A 56 10.28 55.74 -39.70
C PHE A 56 10.22 54.23 -40.02
N GLU A 57 10.02 53.88 -41.30
CA GLU A 57 10.14 52.51 -41.79
C GLU A 57 11.61 52.23 -42.00
N ALA A 58 12.07 51.07 -41.55
CA ALA A 58 13.42 50.65 -41.86
C ALA A 58 13.43 50.12 -43.30
N VAL A 59 14.28 50.73 -44.12
CA VAL A 59 14.43 50.44 -45.54
C VAL A 59 15.80 49.86 -45.77
N ILE A 60 15.86 48.70 -46.42
CA ILE A 60 17.12 48.06 -46.75
C ILE A 60 17.49 48.31 -48.20
N ARG A 61 18.74 48.64 -48.47
CA ARG A 61 19.28 48.75 -49.82
C ARG A 61 20.00 47.47 -50.18
N VAL A 62 19.54 46.81 -51.24
CA VAL A 62 20.13 45.55 -51.73
C VAL A 62 20.82 45.79 -53.08
N ARG A 63 22.01 45.22 -53.25
CA ARG A 63 22.77 45.27 -54.50
C ARG A 63 22.91 43.88 -55.08
N SER A 64 22.70 43.74 -56.39
CA SER A 64 23.03 42.50 -57.09
C SER A 64 24.53 42.21 -56.98
N LYS A 65 24.91 40.93 -56.88
CA LYS A 65 26.34 40.54 -57.00
C LYS A 65 26.94 40.97 -58.34
N ARG A 66 26.08 41.23 -59.35
CA ARG A 66 26.46 41.68 -60.70
C ARG A 66 26.24 43.19 -60.91
N CYS A 67 26.16 43.98 -59.83
CA CYS A 67 25.92 45.43 -59.88
C CYS A 67 26.94 46.14 -60.80
N CYS A 68 26.47 47.09 -61.63
CA CYS A 68 27.34 47.83 -62.55
C CYS A 68 28.24 48.88 -61.88
N LEU A 69 28.11 49.06 -60.56
CA LEU A 69 28.81 50.04 -59.70
C LEU A 69 28.56 51.52 -60.05
N ARG A 70 28.58 51.91 -61.33
CA ARG A 70 28.34 53.27 -61.84
C ARG A 70 27.04 53.35 -62.65
N LEU A 71 26.39 54.50 -62.59
CA LEU A 71 25.13 54.79 -63.29
C LEU A 71 25.28 55.97 -64.23
N TYR A 72 24.81 55.80 -65.46
CA TYR A 72 24.67 56.85 -66.46
C TYR A 72 23.19 57.08 -66.74
N THR A 73 22.47 57.72 -65.82
CA THR A 73 21.03 57.96 -65.95
C THR A 73 20.64 59.32 -65.39
N GLU A 74 19.82 60.06 -66.13
CA GLU A 74 19.39 61.43 -65.78
C GLU A 74 18.23 61.48 -64.78
N ALA A 75 17.66 60.34 -64.35
CA ALA A 75 16.47 60.31 -63.50
C ALA A 75 16.51 59.27 -62.35
N GLY A 76 16.90 59.76 -61.17
CA GLY A 76 16.11 59.65 -59.93
C GLY A 76 16.07 58.35 -59.11
N THR A 77 16.33 57.16 -59.67
CA THR A 77 16.11 55.90 -58.91
C THR A 77 17.31 55.40 -58.10
N GLY A 78 18.53 55.89 -58.39
CA GLY A 78 19.74 55.56 -57.65
C GLY A 78 20.17 54.08 -57.69
N ALA A 79 19.57 53.25 -58.55
CA ALA A 79 19.81 51.80 -58.65
C ALA A 79 19.97 51.35 -60.12
N CYS A 80 20.95 50.48 -60.40
CA CYS A 80 21.11 49.92 -61.76
C CYS A 80 20.04 48.87 -62.07
N ALA A 81 19.77 48.63 -63.36
CA ALA A 81 18.79 47.64 -63.81
C ALA A 81 18.98 46.25 -63.16
N LYS A 82 20.23 45.80 -63.01
CA LYS A 82 20.56 44.53 -62.34
C LYS A 82 20.24 44.52 -60.84
N CYS A 83 20.30 45.67 -60.16
CA CYS A 83 19.88 45.77 -58.76
C CYS A 83 18.35 45.78 -58.66
N LEU A 84 17.65 46.42 -59.60
CA LEU A 84 16.18 46.41 -59.64
C LEU A 84 15.63 45.01 -59.88
N THR A 85 16.28 44.18 -60.71
CA THR A 85 15.86 42.79 -60.91
C THR A 85 16.04 41.90 -59.67
N VAL A 86 16.83 42.31 -58.67
CA VAL A 86 16.91 41.59 -57.39
C VAL A 86 15.58 41.64 -56.64
N LEU A 87 14.81 42.73 -56.77
CA LEU A 87 13.52 42.90 -56.11
C LEU A 87 12.50 41.83 -56.54
N THR A 88 12.61 41.33 -57.77
CA THR A 88 11.75 40.26 -58.30
C THR A 88 12.37 38.87 -58.18
N SER A 89 13.61 38.76 -57.67
CA SER A 89 14.31 37.49 -57.55
C SER A 89 13.66 36.54 -56.54
N SER A 90 13.66 35.25 -56.86
CA SER A 90 13.16 34.20 -55.95
C SER A 90 14.01 34.07 -54.69
N GLY A 91 15.31 34.38 -54.77
CA GLY A 91 16.23 34.40 -53.63
C GLY A 91 15.82 35.44 -52.58
N LEU A 92 15.54 36.68 -53.01
CA LEU A 92 15.07 37.75 -52.12
C LEU A 92 13.68 37.44 -51.55
N ARG A 93 12.75 36.91 -52.36
CA ARG A 93 11.42 36.50 -51.86
C ARG A 93 11.50 35.44 -50.77
N ARG A 94 12.31 34.38 -50.98
CA ARG A 94 12.54 33.34 -49.97
C ARG A 94 13.20 33.90 -48.72
N PHE A 95 14.12 34.85 -48.87
CA PHE A 95 14.75 35.55 -47.76
C PHE A 95 13.74 36.35 -46.93
N MET A 96 12.91 37.18 -47.58
CA MET A 96 11.84 37.94 -46.93
C MET A 96 10.84 37.02 -46.23
N GLN A 97 10.44 35.92 -46.88
CA GLN A 97 9.54 34.94 -46.29
C GLN A 97 10.16 34.24 -45.07
N ARG A 98 11.47 33.94 -45.11
CA ARG A 98 12.16 33.38 -43.93
C ARG A 98 12.21 34.38 -42.78
N ALA A 99 12.46 35.65 -43.07
CA ALA A 99 12.48 36.69 -42.05
C ALA A 99 11.13 36.85 -41.34
N SER A 100 10.01 36.63 -42.05
CA SER A 100 8.66 36.70 -41.48
C SER A 100 8.15 35.40 -40.85
N THR A 101 8.81 34.26 -41.10
CA THR A 101 8.40 32.97 -40.54
C THR A 101 8.98 32.78 -39.13
N SER A 102 8.23 32.19 -38.21
CA SER A 102 8.76 31.79 -36.90
C SER A 102 9.83 30.71 -37.03
N TRP A 103 10.68 30.56 -36.01
CA TRP A 103 11.71 29.53 -36.01
C TRP A 103 11.10 28.12 -36.15
N LYS A 104 11.83 27.23 -36.84
CA LYS A 104 11.48 25.81 -37.00
C LYS A 104 12.67 24.91 -36.64
N PRO A 105 12.46 23.75 -35.99
CA PRO A 105 13.55 22.88 -35.51
C PRO A 105 14.55 22.41 -36.57
N TYR A 106 14.12 22.30 -37.82
CA TYR A 106 14.92 21.81 -38.96
C TYR A 106 15.54 22.92 -39.81
N MET A 107 15.38 24.19 -39.43
CA MET A 107 15.99 25.31 -40.15
C MET A 107 17.51 25.27 -39.97
N ARG A 108 18.28 25.57 -41.04
CA ARG A 108 19.74 25.65 -40.97
C ARG A 108 20.15 26.90 -40.22
N TYR A 109 21.18 26.82 -39.37
CA TYR A 109 21.68 27.96 -38.61
C TYR A 109 22.08 29.15 -39.48
N GLU A 110 22.66 28.86 -40.66
CA GLU A 110 23.03 29.86 -41.67
C GLU A 110 21.86 30.64 -42.24
N ASP A 111 20.61 30.21 -42.04
CA ASP A 111 19.43 30.90 -42.56
C ASP A 111 18.60 31.59 -41.46
N MET A 112 19.00 31.45 -40.19
CA MET A 112 18.23 31.94 -39.05
C MET A 112 18.46 33.44 -38.80
N THR A 113 17.38 34.16 -38.51
CA THR A 113 17.44 35.53 -38.01
C THR A 113 17.83 35.56 -36.53
N ARG A 114 18.21 36.73 -35.99
CA ARG A 114 18.56 36.86 -34.56
C ARG A 114 17.40 36.45 -33.66
N THR A 115 16.16 36.80 -33.99
CA THR A 115 14.98 36.35 -33.23
C THR A 115 14.80 34.85 -33.27
N GLN A 116 14.98 34.24 -34.45
CA GLN A 116 14.90 32.79 -34.60
C GLN A 116 15.99 32.07 -33.81
N PHE A 117 17.22 32.62 -33.75
CA PHE A 117 18.28 32.10 -32.90
C PHE A 117 17.92 32.15 -31.40
N ILE A 118 17.37 33.28 -30.95
CA ILE A 118 16.91 33.43 -29.56
C ILE A 118 15.82 32.40 -29.24
N GLU A 119 14.83 32.24 -30.13
CA GLU A 119 13.79 31.22 -30.01
C GLU A 119 14.38 29.81 -29.97
N ALA A 120 15.34 29.49 -30.84
CA ALA A 120 16.02 28.19 -30.86
C ALA A 120 16.79 27.92 -29.56
N ILE A 121 17.46 28.93 -29.01
CA ILE A 121 18.17 28.83 -27.72
C ILE A 121 17.17 28.61 -26.58
N HIS A 122 16.08 29.38 -26.54
CA HIS A 122 15.04 29.18 -25.53
C HIS A 122 14.41 27.79 -25.61
N TYR A 123 14.12 27.31 -26.82
CA TYR A 123 13.62 25.96 -27.05
C TYR A 123 14.61 24.88 -26.61
N LYS A 124 15.90 25.03 -26.94
CA LYS A 124 16.93 24.11 -26.46
C LYS A 124 17.05 24.13 -24.94
N ASN A 125 17.02 25.31 -24.32
CA ASN A 125 17.11 25.45 -22.87
C ASN A 125 15.87 24.87 -22.16
N SER A 126 14.67 25.04 -22.71
CA SER A 126 13.45 24.44 -22.15
C SER A 126 13.46 22.92 -22.29
N THR A 127 13.92 22.40 -23.44
CA THR A 127 14.07 20.95 -23.68
C THR A 127 15.12 20.35 -22.75
N LEU A 128 16.26 21.03 -22.58
CA LEU A 128 17.32 20.62 -21.67
C LEU A 128 16.85 20.62 -20.22
N THR A 129 16.12 21.66 -19.80
CA THR A 129 15.53 21.73 -18.45
C THR A 129 14.53 20.59 -18.22
N THR A 130 13.65 20.34 -19.20
CA THR A 130 12.67 19.25 -19.15
C THR A 130 13.37 17.89 -19.04
N THR A 131 14.42 17.66 -19.84
CA THR A 131 15.19 16.42 -19.82
C THR A 131 15.95 16.23 -18.51
N ARG A 132 16.50 17.31 -17.92
CA ARG A 132 17.13 17.28 -16.60
C ARG A 132 16.14 16.88 -15.50
N VAL A 133 14.94 17.45 -15.51
CA VAL A 133 13.87 17.10 -14.55
C VAL A 133 13.44 15.63 -14.72
N GLN A 134 13.30 15.16 -15.96
CA GLN A 134 12.97 13.76 -16.24
C GLN A 134 14.07 12.81 -15.74
N ARG A 135 15.34 13.13 -16.00
CA ARG A 135 16.48 12.35 -15.51
C ARG A 135 16.50 12.28 -13.98
N TYR A 136 16.36 13.41 -13.30
CA TYR A 136 16.33 13.44 -11.83
C TYR A 136 15.19 12.58 -11.26
N ARG A 137 14.00 12.64 -11.86
CA ARG A 137 12.86 11.79 -11.46
C ARG A 137 13.15 10.29 -11.69
N ALA A 138 13.82 9.94 -12.78
CA ALA A 138 14.23 8.57 -13.06
C ALA A 138 15.28 8.07 -12.06
N GLU A 139 16.28 8.90 -11.74
CA GLU A 139 17.29 8.61 -10.71
C GLU A 139 16.64 8.38 -9.35
N LYS A 140 15.72 9.27 -8.91
CA LYS A 140 14.99 9.08 -7.65
C LYS A 140 14.14 7.81 -7.63
N ARG A 141 13.48 7.45 -8.74
CA ARG A 141 12.74 6.18 -8.83
C ARG A 141 13.66 4.96 -8.75
N ALA A 142 14.85 5.03 -9.35
CA ALA A 142 15.84 3.97 -9.28
C ALA A 142 16.38 3.79 -7.85
N GLU A 143 16.72 4.88 -7.17
CA GLU A 143 17.16 4.86 -5.76
C GLU A 143 16.10 4.19 -4.86
N THR A 144 14.83 4.60 -4.97
CA THR A 144 13.74 3.99 -4.19
C THR A 144 13.52 2.50 -4.53
N ALA A 145 13.70 2.11 -5.80
CA ALA A 145 13.58 0.71 -6.20
C ALA A 145 14.72 -0.16 -5.65
N GLU A 146 15.95 0.37 -5.64
CA GLU A 146 17.12 -0.29 -5.07
C GLU A 146 16.96 -0.50 -3.56
N GLU A 147 16.49 0.52 -2.83
CA GLU A 147 16.21 0.41 -1.39
C GLU A 147 15.18 -0.67 -1.09
N LYS A 148 14.09 -0.75 -1.87
CA LYS A 148 13.10 -1.82 -1.76
C LYS A 148 13.68 -3.21 -2.06
N SER A 149 14.58 -3.33 -3.05
CA SER A 149 15.26 -4.59 -3.35
C SER A 149 16.12 -5.05 -2.17
N ARG A 150 16.89 -4.14 -1.57
CA ARG A 150 17.71 -4.45 -0.39
C ARG A 150 16.86 -4.88 0.80
N LEU A 151 15.71 -4.22 1.02
CA LEU A 151 14.77 -4.62 2.08
C LEU A 151 14.21 -6.02 1.83
N HIS A 152 13.88 -6.35 0.58
CA HIS A 152 13.43 -7.68 0.21
C HIS A 152 14.52 -8.75 0.43
N GLU A 153 15.76 -8.48 0.04
CA GLU A 153 16.90 -9.38 0.29
C GLU A 153 17.12 -9.60 1.79
N ARG A 154 17.07 -8.53 2.60
CA ARG A 154 17.14 -8.63 4.07
C ARG A 154 16.00 -9.47 4.64
N LEU A 155 14.78 -9.30 4.13
CA LEU A 155 13.64 -10.12 4.55
C LEU A 155 13.87 -11.58 4.22
N VAL A 156 14.25 -11.92 2.98
CA VAL A 156 14.54 -13.30 2.57
C VAL A 156 15.66 -13.91 3.41
N ALA A 157 16.74 -13.17 3.67
CA ALA A 157 17.82 -13.61 4.53
C ALA A 157 17.35 -13.85 5.98
N ALA A 158 16.55 -12.95 6.55
CA ALA A 158 15.96 -13.12 7.87
C ALA A 158 15.07 -14.38 7.92
N LEU A 159 14.25 -14.62 6.90
CA LEU A 159 13.40 -15.82 6.80
C LEU A 159 14.24 -17.10 6.68
N ALA A 160 15.37 -17.06 5.97
CA ALA A 160 16.25 -18.21 5.80
C ALA A 160 17.06 -18.55 7.07
N MET A 161 17.50 -17.53 7.82
CA MET A 161 18.33 -17.71 9.01
C MET A 161 17.52 -17.99 10.29
N CYS A 162 16.30 -17.45 10.39
CA CYS A 162 15.54 -17.47 11.63
C CYS A 162 14.57 -18.65 11.67
N ASN A 163 14.93 -19.72 12.37
CA ASN A 163 13.98 -20.76 12.75
C ASN A 163 13.12 -20.30 13.94
N VAL A 164 12.33 -19.25 13.74
CA VAL A 164 11.43 -18.72 14.77
C VAL A 164 10.14 -19.53 14.75
N PRO A 165 9.82 -20.26 15.84
CA PRO A 165 8.51 -20.87 15.96
C PRO A 165 7.45 -19.78 15.76
N ARG A 166 6.54 -19.99 14.81
CA ARG A 166 5.45 -19.05 14.44
C ARG A 166 5.83 -17.86 13.53
N LEU A 167 6.98 -17.90 12.83
CA LEU A 167 7.32 -16.90 11.81
C LEU A 167 6.21 -16.72 10.76
N GLN A 168 5.66 -17.83 10.26
CA GLN A 168 4.55 -17.81 9.30
C GLN A 168 3.33 -17.04 9.83
N ARG A 169 3.03 -17.16 11.12
CA ARG A 169 1.91 -16.43 11.74
C ARG A 169 2.22 -14.95 11.94
N LEU A 170 3.45 -14.62 12.33
CA LEU A 170 3.87 -13.22 12.43
C LEU A 170 3.73 -12.52 11.07
N LEU A 171 4.14 -13.20 10.00
CA LEU A 171 3.94 -12.72 8.63
C LEU A 171 2.46 -12.57 8.30
N GLN A 172 1.63 -13.59 8.54
CA GLN A 172 0.18 -13.52 8.29
C GLN A 172 -0.47 -12.35 9.03
N VAL A 173 -0.23 -12.21 10.33
CA VAL A 173 -0.80 -11.11 11.14
C VAL A 173 -0.33 -9.74 10.64
N ALA A 174 0.93 -9.62 10.23
CA ALA A 174 1.44 -8.36 9.70
C ALA A 174 0.88 -8.03 8.31
N LEU A 175 0.67 -9.04 7.45
CA LEU A 175 0.02 -8.90 6.15
C LEU A 175 -1.47 -8.54 6.30
N ASP A 176 -2.20 -9.21 7.19
CA ASP A 176 -3.61 -8.92 7.49
C ASP A 176 -3.80 -7.49 8.03
N GLN A 177 -2.80 -6.98 8.75
CA GLN A 177 -2.76 -5.59 9.24
C GLN A 177 -2.25 -4.59 8.21
N GLY A 178 -1.90 -5.02 6.99
CA GLY A 178 -1.36 -4.15 5.93
C GLY A 178 -0.04 -3.47 6.30
N ARG A 179 0.82 -4.12 7.09
CA ARG A 179 2.09 -3.54 7.54
C ARG A 179 3.12 -3.46 6.41
N SER A 180 3.99 -2.45 6.47
CA SER A 180 5.11 -2.31 5.53
C SER A 180 6.15 -3.42 5.74
N ILE A 181 6.96 -3.69 4.70
CA ILE A 181 8.05 -4.68 4.77
C ILE A 181 9.06 -4.34 5.89
N GLU A 182 9.35 -3.06 6.08
CA GLU A 182 10.23 -2.58 7.16
C GLU A 182 9.67 -2.91 8.55
N GLU A 183 8.37 -2.68 8.78
CA GLU A 183 7.71 -3.01 10.03
C GLU A 183 7.65 -4.54 10.25
N ILE A 184 7.48 -5.31 9.18
CA ILE A 184 7.56 -6.79 9.23
C ILE A 184 8.95 -7.23 9.65
N LEU A 185 10.00 -6.66 9.06
CA LEU A 185 11.40 -6.92 9.40
C LEU A 185 11.67 -6.59 10.87
N ASN A 186 11.28 -5.40 11.33
CA ASN A 186 11.46 -4.99 12.73
C ASN A 186 10.75 -5.95 13.69
N ARG A 187 9.54 -6.41 13.36
CA ARG A 187 8.83 -7.42 14.19
C ARG A 187 9.50 -8.78 14.19
N ILE A 188 10.13 -9.19 13.08
CA ILE A 188 10.93 -10.42 13.04
C ILE A 188 12.16 -10.26 13.92
N GLU A 189 12.88 -9.15 13.83
CA GLU A 189 14.03 -8.83 14.67
C GLU A 189 13.64 -8.80 16.16
N ASP A 190 12.52 -8.16 16.51
CA ASP A 190 11.95 -8.15 17.87
C ASP A 190 11.53 -9.54 18.35
N ALA A 191 10.99 -10.38 17.45
CA ALA A 191 10.58 -11.74 17.78
C ALA A 191 11.81 -12.64 18.03
N VAL A 192 12.88 -12.48 17.25
CA VAL A 192 14.17 -13.15 17.46
C VAL A 192 14.78 -12.71 18.79
N ALA A 193 14.70 -11.42 19.12
CA ALA A 193 15.13 -10.86 20.40
C ALA A 193 14.20 -11.24 21.59
N ASN A 194 13.13 -12.02 21.35
CA ASN A 194 12.09 -12.37 22.32
C ASN A 194 11.33 -11.17 22.94
N ILE A 195 11.45 -9.98 22.35
CA ILE A 195 10.71 -8.77 22.78
C ILE A 195 9.25 -8.87 22.32
N TYR A 196 9.03 -9.40 21.12
CA TYR A 196 7.70 -9.57 20.55
C TYR A 196 7.24 -11.03 20.54
N ARG A 197 6.04 -11.29 21.07
CA ARG A 197 5.37 -12.60 21.00
C ARG A 197 3.96 -12.44 20.49
N VAL A 198 3.68 -13.05 19.33
CA VAL A 198 2.33 -13.10 18.75
C VAL A 198 1.41 -13.87 19.71
N LYS A 199 0.35 -13.22 20.19
CA LYS A 199 -0.60 -13.77 21.17
C LYS A 199 -1.80 -14.51 20.56
N SER A 200 -1.93 -14.51 19.22
CA SER A 200 -3.02 -15.20 18.55
C SER A 200 -2.70 -16.69 18.32
N PHE A 201 -3.69 -17.53 18.61
CA PHE A 201 -3.63 -18.98 18.42
C PHE A 201 -4.79 -19.40 17.52
N SER A 202 -4.48 -20.23 16.52
CA SER A 202 -5.50 -20.85 15.68
C SER A 202 -6.38 -21.79 16.51
N THR A 203 -7.58 -22.09 16.01
CA THR A 203 -8.50 -23.05 16.64
C THR A 203 -7.85 -24.44 16.71
N THR A 204 -7.27 -24.89 15.59
CA THR A 204 -6.57 -26.17 15.49
C THR A 204 -5.43 -26.31 16.49
N GLU A 205 -4.60 -25.28 16.68
CA GLU A 205 -3.55 -25.32 17.70
C GLU A 205 -4.11 -25.40 19.11
N ILE A 206 -5.23 -24.73 19.40
CA ILE A 206 -5.83 -24.82 20.71
C ILE A 206 -6.41 -26.19 20.95
N ASP A 207 -7.05 -26.77 19.96
CA ASP A 207 -7.60 -28.12 20.06
C ASP A 207 -6.48 -29.15 20.24
N LEU A 208 -5.38 -29.02 19.50
CA LEU A 208 -4.18 -29.84 19.70
C LEU A 208 -3.54 -29.63 21.08
N ALA A 209 -3.39 -28.39 21.52
CA ALA A 209 -2.86 -28.08 22.86
C ALA A 209 -3.75 -28.67 23.96
N ARG A 210 -5.07 -28.62 23.75
CA ARG A 210 -6.07 -29.17 24.65
C ARG A 210 -6.02 -30.68 24.69
N ILE A 211 -5.93 -31.35 23.55
CA ILE A 211 -5.75 -32.81 23.49
C ILE A 211 -4.49 -33.21 24.26
N MET A 212 -3.38 -32.52 24.01
CA MET A 212 -2.13 -32.76 24.73
C MET A 212 -2.24 -32.48 26.22
N TRP A 213 -2.99 -31.45 26.61
CA TRP A 213 -3.26 -31.14 28.01
C TRP A 213 -4.09 -32.24 28.69
N HIS A 214 -5.09 -32.80 28.02
CA HIS A 214 -5.87 -33.91 28.56
C HIS A 214 -5.08 -35.22 28.65
N LEU A 215 -4.22 -35.50 27.68
CA LEU A 215 -3.44 -36.74 27.64
C LEU A 215 -2.22 -36.71 28.57
N ALA A 216 -1.49 -35.59 28.61
CA ALA A 216 -0.20 -35.48 29.29
C ALA A 216 -0.19 -34.46 30.45
N GLY A 217 -1.36 -33.89 30.78
CA GLY A 217 -1.53 -32.94 31.87
C GLY A 217 -0.84 -31.60 31.64
N ASP A 218 -0.71 -30.83 32.73
CA ASP A 218 -0.08 -29.50 32.73
C ASP A 218 1.38 -29.54 32.24
N LYS A 219 2.12 -30.62 32.56
CA LYS A 219 3.54 -30.78 32.15
C LYS A 219 3.66 -30.98 30.64
N GLY A 220 2.82 -31.81 30.03
CA GLY A 220 2.82 -32.01 28.59
C GLY A 220 2.47 -30.74 27.83
N ALA A 221 1.43 -30.03 28.26
CA ALA A 221 1.06 -28.74 27.70
C ALA A 221 2.16 -27.67 27.88
N TYR A 222 2.87 -27.68 29.02
CA TYR A 222 4.01 -26.80 29.24
C TYR A 222 5.17 -27.06 28.28
N ILE A 223 5.53 -28.34 28.06
CA ILE A 223 6.56 -28.73 27.09
C ILE A 223 6.14 -28.28 25.69
N LEU A 224 4.89 -28.51 25.30
CA LEU A 224 4.36 -28.10 24.00
C LEU A 224 4.39 -26.58 23.82
N HIS A 225 4.04 -25.82 24.87
CA HIS A 225 4.15 -24.37 24.88
C HIS A 225 5.60 -23.90 24.68
N LYS A 226 6.57 -24.56 25.35
CA LYS A 226 7.98 -24.18 25.28
C LYS A 226 8.68 -24.61 23.99
N ALA A 227 8.42 -25.82 23.52
CA ALA A 227 9.09 -26.40 22.37
C ALA A 227 8.51 -25.90 21.05
N LEU A 228 7.18 -25.82 20.96
CA LEU A 228 6.49 -25.55 19.69
C LEU A 228 5.71 -24.22 19.72
N GLY A 229 5.69 -23.53 20.85
CA GLY A 229 4.88 -22.32 20.96
C GLY A 229 3.40 -22.65 20.84
N PHE A 230 2.88 -23.64 21.54
CA PHE A 230 1.42 -23.77 21.69
C PHE A 230 0.87 -22.79 22.75
N PRO A 231 -0.44 -22.64 22.91
CA PRO A 231 -1.01 -21.86 24.00
C PRO A 231 -0.58 -22.36 25.38
N SER A 232 -0.45 -21.44 26.33
CA SER A 232 -0.15 -21.81 27.72
C SER A 232 -1.35 -22.50 28.36
N VAL A 233 -1.11 -23.25 29.45
CA VAL A 233 -2.19 -23.90 30.22
C VAL A 233 -3.28 -22.91 30.61
N SER A 234 -2.91 -21.70 31.04
CA SER A 234 -3.88 -20.65 31.38
C SER A 234 -4.73 -20.23 30.16
N ALA A 235 -4.12 -20.10 28.98
CA ALA A 235 -4.84 -19.77 27.74
C ALA A 235 -5.76 -20.91 27.30
N ILE A 236 -5.30 -22.17 27.41
CA ILE A 236 -6.11 -23.36 27.14
C ILE A 236 -7.31 -23.38 28.09
N ARG A 237 -7.11 -23.22 29.40
CA ARG A 237 -8.19 -23.22 30.40
C ARG A 237 -9.20 -22.10 30.13
N MET A 238 -8.71 -20.89 29.87
CA MET A 238 -9.58 -19.74 29.57
C MET A 238 -10.48 -20.01 28.35
N ARG A 239 -9.92 -20.54 27.25
CA ARG A 239 -10.71 -20.83 26.04
C ARG A 239 -11.52 -22.12 26.14
N SER A 240 -11.14 -23.02 27.03
CA SER A 240 -11.87 -24.27 27.31
C SER A 240 -13.12 -24.02 28.16
N ARG A 241 -13.11 -23.02 29.04
CA ARG A 241 -14.31 -22.61 29.81
C ARG A 241 -15.49 -22.21 28.93
N SER A 242 -15.25 -21.63 27.76
CA SER A 242 -16.32 -21.21 26.85
C SER A 242 -16.77 -22.30 25.87
N THR A 243 -16.11 -23.47 25.86
CA THR A 243 -16.34 -24.51 24.85
C THR A 243 -16.67 -25.88 25.44
N HIS A 244 -16.43 -26.11 26.74
CA HIS A 244 -16.80 -27.37 27.38
C HIS A 244 -18.21 -27.31 27.97
N PRO A 245 -18.97 -28.40 27.82
CA PRO A 245 -20.18 -28.56 28.60
C PRO A 245 -19.81 -28.61 30.08
N VAL A 246 -20.44 -27.75 30.87
CA VAL A 246 -20.30 -27.75 32.33
C VAL A 246 -21.38 -28.67 32.88
N ILE A 247 -20.96 -29.73 33.57
CA ILE A 247 -21.85 -30.63 34.30
C ILE A 247 -21.87 -30.15 35.75
N HIS A 248 -23.03 -29.71 36.20
CA HIS A 248 -23.22 -29.24 37.57
C HIS A 248 -23.65 -30.40 38.46
N PRO A 249 -22.89 -30.75 39.52
CA PRO A 249 -23.36 -31.70 40.52
C PRO A 249 -24.68 -31.24 41.14
N SER A 250 -25.59 -32.19 41.37
CA SER A 250 -26.79 -31.89 42.16
C SER A 250 -26.41 -31.71 43.64
N PRO A 251 -26.76 -30.60 44.30
CA PRO A 251 -26.42 -30.37 45.71
C PRO A 251 -27.02 -31.42 46.66
N ALA A 252 -28.22 -31.88 46.34
CA ALA A 252 -28.95 -32.93 47.06
C ALA A 252 -29.57 -33.92 46.06
N LYS A 253 -30.77 -34.44 46.35
CA LYS A 253 -31.52 -35.30 45.42
C LYS A 253 -31.66 -34.62 44.04
N PRO A 254 -31.21 -35.26 42.95
CA PRO A 254 -31.29 -34.66 41.62
C PRO A 254 -32.74 -34.39 41.26
N THR A 255 -33.01 -33.16 40.83
CA THR A 255 -34.30 -32.74 40.30
C THR A 255 -34.32 -32.93 38.79
N PHE A 256 -35.52 -32.94 38.21
CA PHE A 256 -35.67 -32.98 36.75
C PHE A 256 -34.90 -31.82 36.09
N ASP A 257 -34.96 -30.62 36.67
CA ASP A 257 -34.26 -29.44 36.15
C ASP A 257 -32.73 -29.59 36.16
N HIS A 258 -32.16 -30.23 37.19
CA HIS A 258 -30.72 -30.51 37.22
C HIS A 258 -30.31 -31.47 36.10
N ILE A 259 -31.11 -32.52 35.88
CA ILE A 259 -30.87 -33.51 34.84
C ILE A 259 -30.97 -32.84 33.46
N VAL A 260 -32.05 -32.09 33.20
CA VAL A 260 -32.27 -31.40 31.93
C VAL A 260 -31.18 -30.36 31.67
N ARG A 261 -30.79 -29.56 32.67
CA ARG A 261 -29.71 -28.57 32.54
C ARG A 261 -28.39 -29.23 32.13
N ASN A 262 -28.00 -30.31 32.79
CA ASN A 262 -26.78 -31.04 32.45
C ASN A 262 -26.87 -31.71 31.07
N LEU A 263 -28.03 -32.27 30.72
CA LEU A 263 -28.25 -32.83 29.39
C LEU A 263 -28.14 -31.77 28.29
N LEU A 264 -28.75 -30.59 28.46
CA LEU A 264 -28.67 -29.51 27.48
C LEU A 264 -27.26 -28.89 27.42
N SER A 265 -26.52 -28.91 28.52
CA SER A 265 -25.11 -28.49 28.55
C SER A 265 -24.25 -29.42 27.70
N VAL A 266 -24.37 -30.74 27.90
CA VAL A 266 -23.58 -31.76 27.18
C VAL A 266 -24.06 -31.98 25.74
N PHE A 267 -25.37 -31.94 25.53
CA PHE A 267 -26.04 -32.15 24.26
C PHE A 267 -26.86 -30.91 23.88
N PRO A 268 -26.21 -29.81 23.48
CA PRO A 268 -26.91 -28.61 23.08
C PRO A 268 -27.82 -28.93 21.88
N PRO A 269 -29.03 -28.35 21.81
CA PRO A 269 -29.95 -28.60 20.71
C PRO A 269 -29.29 -28.20 19.38
N SER A 270 -29.00 -29.19 18.53
CA SER A 270 -28.41 -28.95 17.22
C SER A 270 -29.49 -28.45 16.24
N PRO A 271 -29.22 -27.41 15.44
CA PRO A 271 -30.13 -26.95 14.39
C PRO A 271 -30.22 -27.90 13.19
N ALA A 272 -29.62 -29.10 13.25
CA ALA A 272 -29.59 -30.06 12.16
C ALA A 272 -31.00 -30.45 11.68
N ARG A 273 -31.18 -30.41 10.35
CA ARG A 273 -32.49 -30.36 9.66
C ARG A 273 -33.31 -31.64 9.64
N HIS A 274 -32.84 -32.78 10.16
CA HIS A 274 -33.66 -34.00 10.22
C HIS A 274 -33.35 -34.83 11.48
N PRO A 275 -34.34 -35.10 12.36
CA PRO A 275 -34.13 -35.98 13.49
C PRO A 275 -33.89 -37.41 13.00
N CYS A 276 -32.64 -37.87 13.06
CA CYS A 276 -32.33 -39.28 12.89
C CYS A 276 -32.92 -40.04 14.08
N ARG A 277 -33.97 -40.84 13.83
CA ARG A 277 -34.56 -41.74 14.83
C ARG A 277 -33.55 -42.84 15.13
N CYS A 278 -32.74 -42.66 16.17
CA CYS A 278 -31.85 -43.69 16.71
C CYS A 278 -32.29 -44.03 18.13
N GLY A 279 -32.16 -45.30 18.51
CA GLY A 279 -32.32 -45.71 19.91
C GLY A 279 -31.34 -44.93 20.78
N GLN A 280 -31.71 -44.68 22.04
CA GLN A 280 -30.84 -44.03 23.02
C GLN A 280 -30.70 -44.95 24.21
N ALA A 281 -29.48 -45.12 24.70
CA ALA A 281 -29.20 -45.79 25.96
C ALA A 281 -28.88 -44.73 27.03
N ILE A 282 -29.49 -44.89 28.19
CA ILE A 282 -29.16 -44.14 29.40
C ILE A 282 -28.59 -45.14 30.40
N MET A 283 -27.38 -44.88 30.87
CA MET A 283 -26.66 -45.71 31.82
C MET A 283 -26.42 -44.91 33.10
N PHE A 284 -26.58 -45.54 34.25
CA PHE A 284 -26.29 -44.94 35.55
C PHE A 284 -25.28 -45.82 36.28
N ASP A 285 -24.29 -45.19 36.90
CA ASP A 285 -23.32 -45.88 37.74
C ASP A 285 -22.89 -45.00 38.91
N GLY A 286 -22.34 -45.61 39.95
CA GLY A 286 -21.77 -44.93 41.11
C GLY A 286 -20.26 -44.79 40.97
N ILE A 287 -19.73 -43.57 41.09
CA ILE A 287 -18.29 -43.35 41.21
C ILE A 287 -17.95 -42.98 42.65
N ALA A 288 -16.98 -43.68 43.25
CA ALA A 288 -16.47 -43.32 44.56
C ALA A 288 -15.86 -41.91 44.53
N ILE A 289 -16.24 -41.06 45.48
CA ILE A 289 -15.76 -39.68 45.58
C ILE A 289 -15.07 -39.43 46.91
N ARG A 290 -14.24 -38.39 46.95
CA ARG A 290 -13.64 -37.92 48.20
C ARG A 290 -14.73 -37.34 49.11
N LYS A 291 -14.74 -37.77 50.37
CA LYS A 291 -15.63 -37.25 51.43
C LYS A 291 -15.29 -35.79 51.76
N CYS A 292 -15.88 -34.83 51.06
CA CYS A 292 -15.71 -33.40 51.31
C CYS A 292 -16.88 -32.59 50.75
N ILE A 293 -17.24 -31.49 51.43
CA ILE A 293 -18.12 -30.47 50.85
C ILE A 293 -17.28 -29.57 49.93
N ARG A 294 -17.84 -29.22 48.78
CA ARG A 294 -17.25 -28.29 47.79
C ARG A 294 -18.25 -27.20 47.43
N GLU A 295 -17.73 -26.12 46.93
CA GLU A 295 -18.49 -25.05 46.29
C GLU A 295 -18.65 -25.38 44.80
N ASP A 296 -19.88 -25.29 44.32
CA ASP A 296 -20.23 -25.29 42.89
C ASP A 296 -21.25 -24.18 42.65
N ASP A 297 -20.83 -23.12 41.94
CA ASP A 297 -21.55 -21.86 41.81
C ASP A 297 -22.03 -21.33 43.19
N ASP A 298 -23.34 -21.16 43.38
CA ASP A 298 -23.95 -20.66 44.60
C ASP A 298 -24.40 -21.79 45.56
N TYR A 299 -23.90 -23.02 45.39
CA TYR A 299 -24.34 -24.18 46.16
C TYR A 299 -23.20 -24.96 46.81
N MET A 300 -23.50 -25.54 47.98
CA MET A 300 -22.66 -26.52 48.65
C MET A 300 -23.00 -27.92 48.15
N VAL A 301 -22.02 -28.63 47.63
CA VAL A 301 -22.17 -29.98 47.05
C VAL A 301 -21.27 -30.99 47.75
N GLY A 302 -21.57 -32.29 47.60
CA GLY A 302 -20.79 -33.38 48.20
C GLY A 302 -21.33 -33.90 49.54
N GLY A 303 -22.55 -33.52 49.91
CA GLY A 303 -23.31 -34.15 51.00
C GLY A 303 -24.00 -35.43 50.55
N CYS A 304 -24.28 -36.33 51.51
CA CYS A 304 -25.06 -37.53 51.28
C CYS A 304 -26.50 -37.18 50.93
N ARG A 305 -26.99 -37.67 49.78
CA ARG A 305 -28.29 -37.32 49.20
C ARG A 305 -29.43 -37.53 50.18
N GLU A 306 -29.43 -38.64 50.91
CA GLU A 306 -30.49 -39.03 51.83
C GLU A 306 -30.55 -38.09 53.05
N CYS A 307 -29.39 -37.60 53.49
CA CYS A 307 -29.31 -36.75 54.69
C CYS A 307 -29.48 -35.26 54.39
N THR A 308 -29.08 -34.78 53.21
CA THR A 308 -29.11 -33.34 52.88
C THR A 308 -30.37 -32.87 52.16
N THR A 309 -31.31 -33.76 51.83
CA THR A 309 -32.51 -33.42 51.04
C THR A 309 -33.36 -32.30 51.66
N ASN A 310 -33.41 -32.19 52.99
CA ASN A 310 -34.21 -31.19 53.70
C ASN A 310 -33.39 -29.97 54.18
N MET A 311 -32.14 -29.85 53.75
CA MET A 311 -31.26 -28.74 54.13
C MET A 311 -31.20 -27.71 53.00
N ASP A 312 -31.18 -26.43 53.36
CA ASP A 312 -30.85 -25.37 52.40
C ASP A 312 -29.33 -25.38 52.16
N LEU A 313 -28.95 -25.83 50.96
CA LEU A 313 -27.56 -25.93 50.53
C LEU A 313 -27.08 -24.70 49.74
N SER A 314 -27.89 -23.65 49.66
CA SER A 314 -27.46 -22.40 49.03
C SER A 314 -26.38 -21.69 49.87
N MET A 315 -25.39 -21.12 49.18
CA MET A 315 -24.34 -20.29 49.75
C MET A 315 -24.77 -18.82 49.91
N SER A 316 -26.06 -18.53 49.72
CA SER A 316 -26.66 -17.20 49.82
C SER A 316 -26.56 -16.58 51.22
N CYS A 317 -26.39 -17.40 52.27
CA CYS A 317 -26.31 -16.94 53.65
C CYS A 317 -25.33 -17.78 54.47
N LEU A 318 -24.54 -17.10 55.31
CA LEU A 318 -23.62 -17.75 56.28
C LEU A 318 -24.36 -18.72 57.22
N LYS A 319 -25.63 -18.47 57.53
CA LYS A 319 -26.46 -19.36 58.37
C LYS A 319 -26.57 -20.76 57.77
N ASN A 320 -26.75 -20.87 56.46
CA ASN A 320 -26.88 -22.15 55.76
C ASN A 320 -25.55 -22.92 55.78
N ILE A 321 -24.46 -22.22 55.52
CA ILE A 321 -23.09 -22.78 55.57
C ILE A 321 -22.79 -23.32 56.99
N LEU A 322 -23.09 -22.54 58.03
CA LEU A 322 -22.88 -22.96 59.42
C LEU A 322 -23.83 -24.09 59.83
N ALA A 323 -25.06 -24.11 59.33
CA ALA A 323 -26.01 -25.20 59.58
C ALA A 323 -25.52 -26.53 59.00
N LEU A 324 -25.04 -26.51 57.75
CA LEU A 324 -24.43 -27.70 57.13
C LEU A 324 -23.15 -28.11 57.86
N ALA A 325 -22.27 -27.16 58.19
CA ALA A 325 -21.03 -27.45 58.92
C ALA A 325 -21.28 -28.08 60.29
N LYS A 326 -22.33 -27.66 61.00
CA LYS A 326 -22.76 -28.28 62.26
C LYS A 326 -23.37 -29.66 62.03
N ALA A 327 -24.21 -29.82 61.02
CA ALA A 327 -24.87 -31.10 60.72
C ALA A 327 -23.89 -32.20 60.31
N VAL A 328 -22.78 -31.84 59.66
CA VAL A 328 -21.75 -32.79 59.21
C VAL A 328 -20.72 -33.11 60.30
N ARG A 329 -20.59 -32.27 61.33
CA ARG A 329 -19.72 -32.56 62.47
C ARG A 329 -20.36 -33.61 63.35
N ARG A 330 -19.54 -34.56 63.81
CA ARG A 330 -19.94 -35.49 64.87
C ARG A 330 -20.19 -34.70 66.15
N GLY A 331 -21.26 -35.01 66.87
CA GLY A 331 -21.58 -34.33 68.12
C GLY A 331 -20.51 -34.61 69.19
N ASP A 332 -20.29 -33.65 70.10
CA ASP A 332 -19.31 -33.78 71.19
C ASP A 332 -19.62 -34.97 72.13
N ASN A 333 -20.89 -35.41 72.16
CA ASN A 333 -21.35 -36.57 72.93
C ASN A 333 -21.22 -37.91 72.18
N GLY A 334 -20.56 -37.93 71.02
CA GLY A 334 -20.43 -39.14 70.19
C GLY A 334 -21.66 -39.48 69.35
N GLU A 335 -22.68 -38.62 69.34
CA GLU A 335 -23.86 -38.74 68.48
C GLU A 335 -23.47 -38.74 66.99
N ASP A 336 -24.17 -39.56 66.21
CA ASP A 336 -23.98 -39.62 64.76
C ASP A 336 -24.36 -38.28 64.11
N PRO A 337 -23.60 -37.83 63.10
CA PRO A 337 -23.86 -36.54 62.47
C PRO A 337 -25.22 -36.56 61.76
N LEU A 338 -25.95 -35.44 61.83
CA LEU A 338 -27.24 -35.26 61.16
C LEU A 338 -27.11 -35.36 59.62
N ALA A 339 -25.93 -35.06 59.08
CA ALA A 339 -25.61 -35.19 57.68
C ALA A 339 -24.26 -35.89 57.46
N HIS A 340 -24.20 -36.77 56.47
CA HIS A 340 -22.97 -37.44 56.08
C HIS A 340 -22.36 -36.79 54.84
N PHE A 341 -21.04 -36.94 54.67
CA PHE A 341 -20.40 -36.68 53.38
C PHE A 341 -20.84 -37.73 52.37
N GLY A 342 -21.04 -37.32 51.11
CA GLY A 342 -21.21 -38.23 50.00
C GLY A 342 -19.96 -39.11 49.86
N VAL A 343 -20.18 -40.40 49.69
CA VAL A 343 -19.11 -41.40 49.45
C VAL A 343 -19.07 -41.84 47.99
N GLU A 344 -20.22 -41.75 47.31
CA GLU A 344 -20.39 -42.07 45.91
C GLU A 344 -21.18 -40.95 45.23
N ALA A 345 -20.86 -40.66 43.97
CA ALA A 345 -21.66 -39.81 43.10
C ALA A 345 -22.31 -40.67 42.02
N THR A 346 -23.62 -40.53 41.82
CA THR A 346 -24.30 -41.15 40.69
C THR A 346 -23.97 -40.35 39.43
N VAL A 347 -23.38 -41.02 38.44
CA VAL A 347 -23.10 -40.45 37.12
C VAL A 347 -24.05 -41.09 36.12
N GLY A 348 -24.70 -40.24 35.32
CA GLY A 348 -25.52 -40.66 34.19
C GLY A 348 -24.76 -40.44 32.88
N ALA A 349 -24.76 -41.43 32.00
CA ALA A 349 -24.27 -41.32 30.63
C ALA A 349 -25.42 -41.58 29.65
N MET A 350 -25.48 -40.80 28.59
CA MET A 350 -26.45 -40.97 27.51
C MET A 350 -25.71 -41.14 26.19
N GLY A 351 -26.12 -42.09 25.38
CA GLY A 351 -25.51 -42.34 24.08
C GLY A 351 -26.51 -42.90 23.07
N ALA A 352 -26.30 -42.58 21.79
CA ALA A 352 -27.10 -43.14 20.72
C ALA A 352 -26.69 -44.60 20.46
N LEU A 353 -27.67 -45.50 20.39
CA LEU A 353 -27.51 -46.87 19.91
C LEU A 353 -27.45 -46.82 18.38
N ARG A 354 -26.23 -46.80 17.83
CA ARG A 354 -25.96 -46.85 16.39
C ARG A 354 -25.07 -48.05 16.09
N ASP A 355 -25.30 -48.68 14.95
CA ASP A 355 -24.59 -49.88 14.47
C ASP A 355 -23.24 -49.54 13.80
N VAL A 356 -22.71 -48.34 14.00
CA VAL A 356 -21.53 -47.85 13.26
C VAL A 356 -20.53 -47.19 14.21
N ASP A 357 -19.31 -47.73 14.19
CA ASP A 357 -18.14 -47.28 14.92
C ASP A 357 -17.84 -45.79 14.75
N PHE A 358 -17.22 -45.23 15.80
CA PHE A 358 -16.81 -43.85 16.00
C PHE A 358 -16.15 -43.19 14.77
N HIS A 359 -16.93 -42.65 13.84
CA HIS A 359 -16.50 -41.48 13.08
C HIS A 359 -16.70 -40.26 13.96
N GLY A 360 -15.58 -39.81 14.55
CA GLY A 360 -15.52 -38.63 15.42
C GLY A 360 -16.28 -37.46 14.80
N TYR A 361 -17.24 -36.94 15.54
CA TYR A 361 -17.90 -35.68 15.24
C TYR A 361 -16.83 -34.60 15.11
N SER A 362 -16.45 -34.27 13.87
CA SER A 362 -15.70 -33.07 13.57
C SER A 362 -16.63 -31.89 13.84
N PHE A 363 -16.41 -31.19 14.95
CA PHE A 363 -16.98 -29.87 15.17
C PHE A 363 -16.38 -28.93 14.11
N SER A 364 -17.17 -28.62 13.09
CA SER A 364 -16.90 -27.57 12.10
C SER A 364 -17.26 -26.20 12.65
#